data_AF-A0A2G2HE91-F1
#
_entry.id   AF-A0A2G2HE91-F1
#
_cell.length_a   1.000
_cell.length_b   1.000
_cell.length_c   1.000
_cell.angle_alpha   90.00
_cell.angle_beta   90.00
_cell.angle_gamma   90.00
#
_symmetry.space_group_name_H-M   'P 1'
#
loop_
_entity.id
_entity.type
_entity.pdbx_description
1 polymer ?
#
loop_
_entity_poly.entity_id
_entity_poly.type
_entity_poly.pdbx_seq_one_letter_code
_entity_poly.pdbx_strand_id
1 'polypeptide(L)'
;MADADRVLDARTGELETVDQAMMGEVVGVAQAVGDLRKALDELDGQLDARRFEKAAALGYQDIASAFIFLQRTLGGLQSAELNRHAFVSSIAEELQCAHEDAEPLVAARLQCLKPRPELTEEELAASKARLRRRIEEIGSNGEGQ
;
A
#
# COMPACT_ATOMS: atom_id res chain seq x y z
N MET A 1 26.50 13.49 -10.90
CA MET A 1 26.32 12.07 -10.51
C MET A 1 27.00 11.78 -9.18
N ALA A 2 28.33 11.87 -9.05
CA ALA A 2 29.01 11.60 -7.77
C ALA A 2 28.50 12.42 -6.56
N ASP A 3 28.07 13.66 -6.79
CA ASP A 3 27.50 14.50 -5.72
C ASP A 3 26.07 14.11 -5.36
N ALA A 4 25.26 13.70 -6.35
CA ALA A 4 23.90 13.22 -6.14
C ALA A 4 23.87 11.89 -5.36
N ASP A 5 24.77 10.96 -5.72
CA ASP A 5 24.89 9.71 -4.98
C ASP A 5 25.30 9.96 -3.54
N ARG A 6 26.26 10.87 -3.29
CA ARG A 6 26.68 11.25 -1.94
C ARG A 6 25.53 11.84 -1.11
N VAL A 7 24.76 12.76 -1.68
CA VAL A 7 23.61 13.39 -1.00
C VAL A 7 22.53 12.34 -0.68
N LEU A 8 22.19 11.47 -1.64
CA LEU A 8 21.19 10.42 -1.44
C LEU A 8 21.66 9.37 -0.42
N ASP A 9 22.94 8.98 -0.46
CA ASP A 9 23.52 8.04 0.49
C ASP A 9 23.50 8.62 1.92
N ALA A 10 23.79 9.92 2.07
CA ALA A 10 23.71 10.61 3.36
C ALA A 10 22.28 10.67 3.93
N ARG A 11 21.25 10.61 3.07
CA ARG A 11 19.82 10.68 3.45
C ARG A 11 19.08 9.35 3.29
N THR A 12 19.81 8.23 3.32
CA THR A 12 19.25 6.88 3.19
C THR A 12 18.12 6.62 4.20
N GLY A 13 18.24 7.03 5.46
CA GLY A 13 17.18 6.81 6.45
C GLY A 13 15.87 7.54 6.13
N GLU A 14 15.95 8.70 5.47
CA GLU A 14 14.78 9.46 5.05
C GLU A 14 14.15 8.85 3.79
N LEU A 15 14.97 8.36 2.85
CA LEU A 15 14.52 7.53 1.72
C LEU A 15 13.74 6.31 2.22
N GLU A 16 14.30 5.57 3.18
CA GLU A 16 13.64 4.40 3.77
C GLU A 16 12.31 4.77 4.44
N THR A 17 12.25 5.93 5.12
CA THR A 17 11.02 6.42 5.75
C THR A 17 9.94 6.72 4.70
N VAL A 18 10.32 7.37 3.59
CA VAL A 18 9.40 7.65 2.47
C VAL A 18 8.93 6.34 1.82
N ASP A 19 9.84 5.40 1.56
CA ASP A 19 9.52 4.07 1.00
C ASP A 19 8.53 3.31 1.91
N GLN A 20 8.82 3.27 3.21
CA GLN A 20 7.98 2.54 4.16
C GLN A 20 6.61 3.17 4.31
N ALA A 21 6.53 4.51 4.37
CA ALA A 21 5.25 5.22 4.40
C ALA A 21 4.43 4.88 3.14
N MET A 22 5.05 4.92 1.96
CA MET A 22 4.36 4.59 0.71
C MET A 22 3.84 3.15 0.67
N MET A 23 4.69 2.19 1.01
CA MET A 23 4.27 0.80 1.04
C MET A 23 3.19 0.52 2.08
N GLY A 24 3.27 1.17 3.25
CA GLY A 24 2.24 1.06 4.28
C GLY A 24 0.87 1.51 3.80
N GLU A 25 0.80 2.68 3.16
CA GLU A 25 -0.46 3.21 2.63
C GLU A 25 -1.01 2.36 1.47
N VAL A 26 -0.14 1.87 0.56
CA VAL A 26 -0.56 0.95 -0.51
C VAL A 26 -1.16 -0.33 0.05
N VAL A 27 -0.58 -0.90 1.10
CA VAL A 27 -1.12 -2.08 1.79
C VAL A 27 -2.48 -1.75 2.41
N GLY A 28 -2.62 -0.60 3.08
CA GLY A 28 -3.88 -0.16 3.66
C GLY A 28 -4.98 -0.02 2.60
N VAL A 29 -4.67 0.61 1.46
CA VAL A 29 -5.60 0.73 0.32
C VAL A 29 -6.00 -0.65 -0.22
N ALA A 30 -5.04 -1.56 -0.39
CA ALA A 30 -5.32 -2.91 -0.88
C ALA A 30 -6.25 -3.70 0.07
N GLN A 31 -6.05 -3.56 1.37
CA GLN A 31 -6.94 -4.13 2.39
C GLN A 31 -8.35 -3.54 2.30
N ALA A 32 -8.46 -2.21 2.25
CA ALA A 32 -9.74 -1.52 2.17
C ALA A 32 -10.54 -1.88 0.90
N VAL A 33 -9.86 -1.98 -0.25
CA VAL A 33 -10.48 -2.47 -1.50
C VAL A 33 -10.97 -3.91 -1.35
N GLY A 34 -10.16 -4.77 -0.71
CA GLY A 34 -10.52 -6.16 -0.45
C GLY A 34 -11.78 -6.28 0.40
N ASP A 35 -11.90 -5.49 1.46
CA ASP A 35 -13.06 -5.51 2.36
C ASP A 35 -14.31 -4.93 1.71
N LEU A 36 -14.17 -3.84 0.94
CA LEU A 36 -15.28 -3.31 0.15
C LEU A 36 -15.79 -4.35 -0.87
N ARG A 37 -14.90 -5.06 -1.55
CA ARG A 37 -15.29 -6.12 -2.48
C ARG A 37 -16.08 -7.22 -1.78
N LYS A 38 -15.61 -7.72 -0.62
CA LYS A 38 -16.34 -8.73 0.15
C LYS A 38 -17.75 -8.27 0.53
N ALA A 39 -17.89 -7.01 0.95
CA ALA A 39 -19.21 -6.46 1.31
C ALA A 39 -20.14 -6.34 0.10
N LEU A 40 -19.61 -6.02 -1.09
CA LEU A 40 -20.36 -5.99 -2.33
C LEU A 40 -20.74 -7.40 -2.83
N ASP A 41 -19.83 -8.37 -2.70
CA ASP A 41 -20.12 -9.78 -3.02
C ASP A 41 -21.23 -10.34 -2.13
N GLU A 42 -21.23 -9.99 -0.84
CA GLU A 42 -22.31 -10.35 0.09
C GLU A 42 -23.64 -9.68 -0.29
N LEU A 43 -23.62 -8.40 -0.67
CA LEU A 43 -24.82 -7.71 -1.16
C LEU A 43 -25.42 -8.43 -2.37
N ASP A 44 -24.59 -8.79 -3.35
CA ASP A 44 -25.02 -9.52 -4.55
C ASP A 44 -25.70 -10.84 -4.16
N GLY A 45 -25.08 -11.61 -3.26
CA GLY A 45 -25.66 -12.85 -2.73
C GLY A 45 -27.01 -12.65 -2.01
N GLN A 46 -27.19 -11.57 -1.26
CA GLN A 46 -28.49 -11.27 -0.63
C GLN A 46 -29.55 -10.87 -1.67
N LEU A 47 -29.18 -10.15 -2.72
CA LEU A 47 -30.08 -9.76 -3.81
C LEU A 47 -30.53 -10.96 -4.63
N ASP A 48 -29.61 -11.86 -4.97
CA ASP A 48 -29.91 -13.14 -5.65
C ASP A 48 -30.88 -14.00 -4.83
N ALA A 49 -30.70 -14.03 -3.51
CA ALA A 49 -31.59 -14.72 -2.58
C ALA A 49 -32.91 -13.96 -2.30
N ARG A 50 -33.14 -12.79 -2.93
CA ARG A 50 -34.30 -11.90 -2.73
C ARG A 50 -34.49 -11.45 -1.27
N ARG A 51 -33.40 -11.32 -0.52
CA ARG A 51 -33.40 -10.88 0.88
C ARG A 51 -33.22 -9.37 0.96
N PHE A 52 -34.19 -8.63 0.44
CA PHE A 52 -34.09 -7.17 0.24
C PHE A 52 -33.84 -6.37 1.52
N GLU A 53 -34.42 -6.77 2.65
CA GLU A 53 -34.21 -6.10 3.93
C GLU A 53 -32.74 -6.23 4.40
N LYS A 54 -32.14 -7.42 4.23
CA LYS A 54 -30.72 -7.64 4.55
C LYS A 54 -29.80 -6.91 3.57
N ALA A 55 -30.12 -6.95 2.28
CA ALA A 55 -29.39 -6.20 1.26
C ALA A 55 -29.39 -4.70 1.54
N ALA A 56 -30.55 -4.13 1.94
CA ALA A 56 -30.66 -2.73 2.32
C ALA A 56 -29.83 -2.39 3.56
N ALA A 57 -29.82 -3.28 4.58
CA ALA A 57 -29.03 -3.08 5.79
C ALA A 57 -27.51 -3.06 5.51
N LEU A 58 -27.01 -3.94 4.64
CA LEU A 58 -25.60 -3.99 4.24
C LEU A 58 -25.11 -2.67 3.65
N GLY A 59 -25.94 -2.01 2.85
CA GLY A 59 -25.61 -0.71 2.24
C GLY A 59 -25.26 0.37 3.27
N TYR A 60 -26.06 0.48 4.34
CA TYR A 60 -25.86 1.49 5.38
C TYR A 60 -24.81 1.11 6.44
N GLN A 61 -24.41 -0.16 6.48
CA GLN A 61 -23.48 -0.68 7.48
C GLN A 61 -22.14 -1.01 6.85
N ASP A 62 -21.96 -2.26 6.43
CA ASP A 62 -20.66 -2.79 6.03
C ASP A 62 -20.10 -2.12 4.79
N ILE A 63 -20.95 -1.83 3.79
CA ILE A 63 -20.52 -1.16 2.56
C ILE A 63 -20.11 0.28 2.85
N ALA A 64 -20.94 1.03 3.59
CA ALA A 64 -20.61 2.40 3.96
C ALA A 64 -19.31 2.48 4.79
N SER A 65 -19.14 1.58 5.76
CA SER A 65 -17.95 1.49 6.60
C SER A 65 -16.70 1.19 5.77
N ALA A 66 -16.76 0.17 4.90
CA ALA A 66 -15.65 -0.19 4.02
C ALA A 66 -15.30 0.93 3.04
N PHE A 67 -16.30 1.65 2.52
CA PHE A 67 -16.08 2.80 1.64
C PHE A 67 -15.40 3.97 2.37
N ILE A 68 -15.83 4.31 3.59
CA ILE A 68 -15.18 5.35 4.41
C ILE A 68 -13.73 4.97 4.71
N PHE A 69 -13.49 3.69 5.01
CA PHE A 69 -12.13 3.20 5.26
C PHE A 69 -11.26 3.28 4.00
N LEU A 70 -11.80 2.97 2.82
CA LEU A 70 -11.12 3.17 1.54
C LEU A 70 -10.78 4.65 1.29
N GLN A 71 -11.72 5.57 1.55
CA GLN A 71 -11.44 7.00 1.41
C GLN A 71 -10.31 7.46 2.33
N ARG A 72 -10.29 6.98 3.57
CA ARG A 72 -9.24 7.31 4.55
C ARG A 72 -7.87 6.82 4.09
N THR A 73 -7.77 5.57 3.63
CA THR A 73 -6.51 4.98 3.16
C THR A 73 -6.00 5.67 1.88
N LEU A 74 -6.89 6.05 0.97
CA LEU A 74 -6.53 6.87 -0.19
C LEU A 74 -6.02 8.26 0.22
N GLY A 75 -6.60 8.88 1.25
CA GLY A 75 -6.09 10.14 1.80
C GLY A 75 -4.70 10.00 2.44
N GLY A 76 -4.44 8.87 3.10
CA GLY A 76 -3.11 8.53 3.61
C GLY A 76 -2.08 8.37 2.47
N LEU A 77 -2.43 7.59 1.45
CA LEU A 77 -1.63 7.43 0.23
C LEU A 77 -1.30 8.77 -0.44
N GLN A 78 -2.30 9.65 -0.59
CA GLN A 78 -2.08 11.00 -1.11
C GLN A 78 -1.10 11.82 -0.24
N SER A 79 -1.25 11.74 1.08
CA SER A 79 -0.38 12.47 2.01
C SER A 79 1.06 11.99 1.92
N ALA A 80 1.27 10.68 1.80
CA ALA A 80 2.59 10.10 1.68
C ALA A 80 3.24 10.38 0.30
N GLU A 81 2.45 10.50 -0.77
CA GLU A 81 2.93 10.99 -2.07
C GLU A 81 3.36 12.46 -2.02
N LEU A 82 2.60 13.31 -1.30
CA LEU A 82 3.01 14.71 -1.07
C LEU A 82 4.31 14.79 -0.26
N ASN A 83 4.51 13.92 0.74
CA ASN A 83 5.75 13.84 1.49
C ASN A 83 6.93 13.40 0.60
N ARG A 84 6.72 12.44 -0.31
CA ARG A 84 7.72 12.06 -1.31
C ARG A 84 8.10 13.25 -2.18
N HIS A 85 7.13 14.00 -2.69
CA HIS A 85 7.38 15.19 -3.50
C HIS A 85 8.16 16.27 -2.72
N ALA A 86 7.81 16.50 -1.44
CA ALA A 86 8.54 17.42 -0.58
C ALA A 86 10.00 16.96 -0.36
N PHE A 87 10.21 15.66 -0.17
CA PHE A 87 11.54 15.08 -0.07
C PHE A 87 12.36 15.30 -1.34
N VAL A 88 11.79 15.01 -2.53
CA VAL A 88 12.45 15.27 -3.81
C VAL A 88 12.84 16.75 -3.97
N SER A 89 11.93 17.68 -3.63
CA SER A 89 12.25 19.11 -3.66
C SER A 89 13.42 19.48 -2.73
N SER A 90 13.49 18.88 -1.53
CA SER A 90 14.62 19.14 -0.63
C SER A 90 15.96 18.63 -1.18
N ILE A 91 15.94 17.52 -1.92
CA ILE A 91 17.14 17.01 -2.62
C ILE A 91 17.51 17.93 -3.78
N ALA A 92 16.52 18.43 -4.54
CA ALA A 92 16.75 19.37 -5.63
C ALA A 92 17.39 20.68 -5.13
N GLU A 93 16.93 21.20 -3.99
CA GLU A 93 17.51 22.38 -3.33
C GLU A 93 18.98 22.14 -2.95
N GLU A 94 19.30 20.99 -2.36
CA GLU A 94 20.67 20.65 -1.96
C GLU A 94 21.61 20.46 -3.16
N LEU A 95 21.09 19.87 -4.24
CA LEU A 95 21.82 19.68 -5.50
C LEU A 95 21.82 20.93 -6.40
N GLN A 96 21.10 21.98 -6.01
CA GLN A 96 20.91 23.21 -6.78
C GLN A 96 20.41 22.95 -8.22
N CYS A 97 19.47 22.02 -8.37
CA CYS A 97 18.85 21.67 -9.65
C CYS A 97 17.33 21.84 -9.60
N ALA A 98 16.67 21.64 -10.76
CA ALA A 98 15.21 21.66 -10.82
C ALA A 98 14.64 20.36 -10.20
N HIS A 99 13.38 20.41 -9.76
CA HIS A 99 12.69 19.25 -9.18
C HIS A 99 12.68 18.08 -10.19
N GLU A 100 12.41 18.38 -11.45
CA GLU A 100 12.31 17.42 -12.55
C GLU A 100 13.65 16.72 -12.84
N ASP A 101 14.77 17.36 -12.49
CA ASP A 101 16.10 16.77 -12.62
C ASP A 101 16.44 15.86 -11.43
N ALA A 102 15.94 16.20 -10.23
CA ALA A 102 16.16 15.43 -9.00
C ALA A 102 15.24 14.21 -8.87
N GLU A 103 13.99 14.32 -9.36
CA GLU A 103 12.98 13.26 -9.26
C GLU A 103 13.48 11.89 -9.77
N PRO A 104 14.06 11.75 -10.98
CA PRO A 104 14.52 10.45 -11.46
C PRO A 104 15.66 9.88 -10.62
N LEU A 105 16.49 10.72 -10.00
CA LEU A 105 17.59 10.29 -9.13
C LEU A 105 17.05 9.69 -7.82
N VAL A 106 16.07 10.37 -7.22
CA VAL A 106 15.39 9.88 -6.01
C VAL A 106 14.56 8.64 -6.31
N ALA A 107 13.78 8.65 -7.39
CA ALA A 107 12.92 7.53 -7.79
C ALA A 107 13.71 6.25 -8.06
N ALA A 108 14.93 6.36 -8.60
CA ALA A 108 15.82 5.22 -8.80
C ALA A 108 16.26 4.53 -7.48
N ARG A 109 16.24 5.26 -6.35
CA ARG A 109 16.60 4.74 -5.02
C ARG A 109 15.42 4.14 -4.27
N LEU A 110 14.21 4.64 -4.52
CA LEU A 110 12.98 4.17 -3.86
C LEU A 110 12.59 2.77 -4.33
N GLN A 111 12.46 1.83 -3.40
CA GLN A 111 12.02 0.47 -3.70
C GLN A 111 10.53 0.40 -4.01
N CYS A 112 9.71 1.28 -3.41
CA CYS A 112 8.25 1.27 -3.60
C CYS A 112 7.82 1.58 -5.04
N LEU A 113 8.69 2.26 -5.82
CA LEU A 113 8.43 2.62 -7.22
C LEU A 113 8.96 1.57 -8.21
N LYS A 114 9.70 0.56 -7.73
CA LYS A 114 10.21 -0.48 -8.61
C LYS A 114 9.03 -1.32 -9.12
N PRO A 115 9.01 -1.64 -10.44
CA PRO A 115 8.02 -2.54 -10.98
C PRO A 115 7.97 -3.82 -10.17
N ARG A 116 6.75 -4.26 -9.84
CA ARG A 116 6.56 -5.54 -9.19
C ARG A 116 7.11 -6.63 -10.14
N PRO A 117 8.01 -7.50 -9.67
CA PRO A 117 8.53 -8.57 -10.51
C PRO A 117 7.38 -9.49 -10.92
N GLU A 118 7.34 -9.84 -12.20
CA GLU A 118 6.44 -10.88 -12.70
C GLU A 118 6.93 -12.21 -12.14
N LEU A 119 6.16 -12.75 -11.19
CA LEU A 119 6.39 -14.08 -10.67
C LEU A 119 5.75 -15.09 -11.62
N THR A 120 6.50 -16.14 -11.94
CA THR A 120 5.92 -17.34 -12.57
C THR A 120 4.82 -17.94 -11.68
N GLU A 121 3.92 -18.75 -12.27
CA GLU A 121 2.86 -19.42 -11.49
C GLU A 121 3.43 -20.25 -10.34
N GLU A 122 4.58 -20.90 -10.56
CA GLU A 122 5.28 -21.71 -9.57
C GLU A 122 5.81 -20.84 -8.41
N GLU A 123 6.46 -19.71 -8.71
CA GLU A 123 6.97 -18.79 -7.69
C GLU A 123 5.83 -18.13 -6.89
N LEU A 124 4.73 -17.80 -7.56
CA LEU A 124 3.54 -17.25 -6.92
C LEU A 124 2.90 -18.27 -5.97
N ALA A 125 2.76 -19.52 -6.42
CA ALA A 125 2.23 -20.61 -5.60
C ALA A 125 3.14 -20.86 -4.38
N ALA A 126 4.45 -20.91 -4.58
CA ALA A 126 5.42 -21.06 -3.49
C ALA A 126 5.36 -19.88 -2.50
N SER A 127 5.23 -18.64 -2.98
CA SER A 127 5.10 -17.47 -2.11
C SER A 127 3.81 -17.48 -1.29
N LYS A 128 2.67 -17.84 -1.92
CA LYS A 128 1.39 -18.01 -1.21
C LYS A 128 1.48 -19.12 -0.15
N ALA A 129 2.13 -20.24 -0.46
CA ALA A 129 2.31 -21.34 0.49
C ALA A 129 3.19 -20.91 1.69
N ARG A 130 4.29 -20.18 1.44
CA ARG A 130 5.13 -19.62 2.52
C ARG A 130 4.35 -18.65 3.41
N LEU A 131 3.54 -17.78 2.81
CA LEU A 131 2.73 -16.82 3.57
C LEU A 131 1.69 -17.54 4.44
N ARG A 132 0.97 -18.53 3.89
CA ARG A 132 0.00 -19.34 4.65
C ARG A 132 0.65 -20.00 5.85
N ARG A 133 1.80 -20.65 5.65
CA ARG A 133 2.55 -21.28 6.74
C ARG A 133 2.91 -20.27 7.84
N ARG A 134 3.39 -19.08 7.49
CA ARG A 134 3.71 -18.04 8.50
C ARG A 134 2.48 -17.58 9.26
N ILE A 135 1.32 -17.45 8.60
CA ILE A 135 0.06 -17.08 9.26
C ILE A 135 -0.36 -18.17 10.25
N GLU A 136 -0.25 -19.44 9.85
CA GLU A 136 -0.55 -20.60 10.71
C GLU A 136 0.40 -20.65 11.93
N GLU A 137 1.71 -20.45 11.72
CA GLU A 137 2.72 -20.41 12.80
C GLU A 137 2.46 -19.29 13.82
N ILE A 138 2.03 -18.10 13.35
CA ILE A 138 1.68 -16.98 14.24
C ILE A 138 0.39 -17.30 15.01
N GLY A 139 -0.60 -17.92 14.37
CA GLY A 139 -1.85 -18.35 15.01
C GLY A 139 -1.63 -19.41 16.08
N SER A 140 -0.77 -20.41 15.83
CA SER A 140 -0.47 -21.48 16.79
C SER A 140 0.36 -21.04 18.00
N ASN A 141 1.16 -19.97 17.86
CA ASN A 141 1.91 -19.39 18.98
C ASN A 141 1.07 -18.47 19.89
N GLY A 142 -0.18 -18.17 19.51
CA GLY A 142 -1.10 -17.30 20.27
C GLY A 142 -2.06 -18.03 21.21
N GLU A 143 -2.18 -19.36 21.14
CA GLU A 143 -3.13 -20.16 21.96
C GLU A 143 -2.52 -20.76 23.23
N GLY A 144 -1.35 -20.27 23.67
CA GLY A 144 -0.60 -20.84 24.78
C GLY A 144 -0.04 -19.82 25.77
N GLN A 145 -0.83 -18.85 26.24
CA GLN A 145 -0.58 -18.08 27.46
C GLN A 145 -1.89 -17.74 28.19
#